data_AF-A0A345NLR8-F1
#
_entry.id   AF-A0A345NLR8-F1
#
_cell.length_a   1.000
_cell.length_b   1.000
_cell.length_c   1.000
_cell.angle_alpha   90.00
_cell.angle_beta   90.00
_cell.angle_gamma   90.00
#
_symmetry.space_group_name_H-M   'P 1'
#
loop_
_entity.id
_entity.type
_entity.pdbx_description
1 polymer ?
#
loop_
_entity_poly.entity_id
_entity_poly.type
_entity_poly.pdbx_seq_one_letter_code
_entity_poly.pdbx_strand_id
1 'polypeptide(L)'
;MGDRDEMGAGGRAAAGETQYETKVVQAIRGTEKRAEAKWRKQGWELVSQDPGTLRTQMTFRRTKPKTLGTYLAQGYTAFRGLRPKTQRVVAAAVGGLLLVLVTGGIVAATLGDDDSADTASTPTATAAAPTQESAAPSTVTLEAAEESAEDTAAEEERAVAEPEPYTYAGPDYETVAVDEDVILGELDQHWVLVRSLDASAEDFEDQVKLIIADVAHEEGTAEISVSVVTDPEIAAYRSGVTGQGFVAEHGQDYVDQVVRPKEQAGYLAWYTGGVDPSSQELSESDAAYEVLWLPASDSPGLENWKPSLGAS
;
A
#
# COMPACT_ATOMS: atom_id res chain seq x y z
N MET A 1 10.28 51.07 58.52
CA MET A 1 11.40 51.27 57.58
C MET A 1 12.09 49.93 57.41
N GLY A 2 12.12 49.24 56.27
CA GLY A 2 11.47 49.33 54.95
C GLY A 2 11.23 47.87 54.50
N ASP A 3 10.08 47.54 53.91
CA ASP A 3 9.80 47.61 52.46
C ASP A 3 10.74 46.77 51.58
N ARG A 4 10.13 45.75 50.92
CA ARG A 4 10.29 45.32 49.51
C ARG A 4 11.69 44.92 49.02
N ASP A 5 11.91 44.08 48.02
CA ASP A 5 11.16 43.22 47.11
C ASP A 5 12.27 42.26 46.61
N GLU A 6 12.01 40.98 46.39
CA GLU A 6 12.33 40.36 45.09
C GLU A 6 11.84 38.92 45.02
N MET A 7 10.89 38.75 44.11
CA MET A 7 10.35 37.51 43.62
C MET A 7 11.41 36.80 42.77
N GLY A 8 11.65 35.53 43.07
CA GLY A 8 12.26 34.57 42.15
C GLY A 8 11.27 33.48 41.79
N ALA A 9 10.13 33.86 41.20
CA ALA A 9 9.16 32.94 40.62
C ALA A 9 9.73 32.35 39.32
N GLY A 10 10.56 31.31 39.45
CA GLY A 10 10.97 30.46 38.33
C GLY A 10 9.86 29.48 37.99
N GLY A 11 8.91 29.93 37.15
CA GLY A 11 7.94 29.05 36.51
C GLY A 11 8.66 27.98 35.70
N ARG A 12 8.65 26.74 36.18
CA ARG A 12 9.04 25.58 35.38
C ARG A 12 7.85 25.25 34.48
N ALA A 13 7.89 25.79 33.27
CA ALA A 13 7.03 25.37 32.18
C ALA A 13 7.07 23.84 32.08
N ALA A 14 5.90 23.20 32.11
CA ALA A 14 5.75 21.80 31.77
C ALA A 14 6.17 21.63 30.31
N ALA A 15 7.43 21.25 30.09
CA ALA A 15 7.89 20.77 28.81
C ALA A 15 7.13 19.48 28.53
N GLY A 16 6.28 19.48 27.50
CA GLY A 16 5.54 18.30 27.09
C GLY A 16 6.53 17.21 26.69
N GLU A 17 6.62 16.16 27.52
CA GLU A 17 7.39 14.96 27.19
C GLU A 17 6.80 14.33 25.94
N THR A 18 7.61 14.23 24.88
CA THR A 18 7.22 13.52 23.66
C THR A 18 7.11 12.05 24.00
N GLN A 19 5.91 11.49 23.90
CA GLN A 19 5.70 10.06 24.07
C GLN A 19 6.14 9.32 22.81
N TYR A 20 6.84 8.20 22.99
CA TYR A 20 7.29 7.34 21.90
C TYR A 20 6.56 6.00 21.93
N GLU A 21 6.32 5.44 20.76
CA GLU A 21 6.03 4.03 20.54
C GLU A 21 7.33 3.31 20.18
N THR A 22 7.46 2.04 20.58
CA THR A 22 8.62 1.20 20.29
C THR A 22 8.16 -0.09 19.65
N LYS A 23 8.87 -0.55 18.62
CA LYS A 23 8.62 -1.81 17.92
C LYS A 23 9.92 -2.57 17.79
N VAL A 24 9.86 -3.89 18.00
CA VAL A 24 10.99 -4.78 17.79
C VAL A 24 10.71 -5.59 16.53
N VAL A 25 11.68 -5.61 15.63
CA VAL A 25 11.62 -6.31 14.34
C VAL A 25 12.83 -7.24 14.24
N GLN A 26 12.70 -8.37 13.56
CA GLN A 26 13.83 -9.21 13.21
C GLN A 26 14.08 -9.10 11.71
N ALA A 27 15.34 -8.92 11.33
CA ALA A 27 15.78 -8.98 9.94
C ALA A 27 16.75 -10.14 9.79
N ILE A 28 16.72 -10.86 8.67
CA ILE A 28 17.75 -11.85 8.36
C ILE A 28 19.07 -11.10 8.15
N ARG A 29 20.17 -11.69 8.61
CA ARG A 29 21.49 -11.08 8.51
C ARG A 29 21.82 -10.73 7.06
N GLY A 30 22.26 -9.50 6.82
CA GLY A 30 22.50 -8.96 5.48
C GLY A 30 21.33 -8.16 4.91
N THR A 31 20.12 -8.25 5.48
CA THR A 31 18.93 -7.49 5.04
C THR A 31 18.58 -6.30 5.95
N GLU A 32 19.43 -5.99 6.94
CA GLU A 32 19.11 -4.99 7.98
C GLU A 32 18.89 -3.58 7.41
N LYS A 33 19.67 -3.19 6.39
CA LYS A 33 19.50 -1.88 5.74
C LYS A 33 18.14 -1.73 5.05
N ARG A 34 17.61 -2.82 4.50
CA ARG A 34 16.28 -2.82 3.86
C ARG A 34 15.18 -2.72 4.90
N ALA A 35 15.27 -3.53 5.96
CA ALA A 35 14.37 -3.43 7.11
C ALA A 35 14.39 -1.99 7.67
N GLU A 36 15.58 -1.42 7.87
CA GLU A 36 15.72 -0.03 8.31
C GLU A 36 15.04 0.96 7.35
N ALA A 37 15.27 0.85 6.03
CA ALA A 37 14.66 1.71 5.04
C ALA A 37 13.12 1.61 5.03
N LYS A 38 12.56 0.39 5.08
CA LYS A 38 11.10 0.16 5.18
C LYS A 38 10.52 0.86 6.40
N TRP A 39 11.10 0.64 7.58
CA TRP A 39 10.59 1.25 8.81
C TRP A 39 10.78 2.77 8.84
N ARG A 40 11.87 3.30 8.28
CA ARG A 40 12.09 4.75 8.13
C ARG A 40 11.06 5.41 7.21
N LYS A 41 10.69 4.76 6.09
CA LYS A 41 9.61 5.23 5.20
C LYS A 41 8.28 5.36 5.96
N GLN A 42 8.02 4.48 6.93
CA GLN A 42 6.83 4.50 7.79
C GLN A 42 6.95 5.45 9.02
N GLY A 43 7.98 6.30 9.04
CA GLY A 43 8.22 7.27 10.11
C GLY A 43 8.83 6.69 11.39
N TRP A 44 9.33 5.45 11.35
CA TRP A 44 10.04 4.85 12.47
C TRP A 44 11.55 5.17 12.42
N GLU A 45 12.17 5.33 13.58
CA GLU A 45 13.59 5.62 13.75
C GLU A 45 14.27 4.43 14.43
N LEU A 46 15.39 3.96 13.88
CA LEU A 46 16.17 2.88 14.50
C LEU A 46 16.81 3.35 15.82
N VAL A 47 16.60 2.59 16.90
CA VAL A 47 17.11 2.86 18.25
C VAL A 47 18.27 1.96 18.59
N SER A 48 18.12 0.66 18.32
CA SER A 48 19.16 -0.33 18.59
C SER A 48 19.10 -1.48 17.60
N GLN A 49 20.24 -2.12 17.43
CA GLN A 49 20.44 -3.29 16.59
C GLN A 49 21.27 -4.30 17.37
N ASP A 50 20.74 -5.51 17.54
CA ASP A 50 21.41 -6.64 18.18
C ASP A 50 21.64 -7.75 17.14
N PRO A 51 22.85 -7.84 16.57
CA PRO A 51 23.16 -8.82 15.54
C PRO A 51 23.33 -10.22 16.15
N GLY A 52 22.40 -11.12 15.85
CA GLY A 52 22.52 -12.55 16.12
C GLY A 52 23.21 -13.31 14.99
N THR A 53 23.21 -14.64 15.07
CA THR A 53 23.87 -15.51 14.08
C THR A 53 23.21 -15.42 12.71
N LEU A 54 21.90 -15.71 12.64
CA LEU A 54 21.10 -15.70 11.41
C LEU A 54 20.20 -14.46 11.32
N ARG A 55 19.76 -13.94 12.47
CA ARG A 55 18.81 -12.83 12.56
C ARG A 55 19.40 -11.70 13.39
N THR A 56 19.15 -10.49 12.94
CA THR A 56 19.46 -9.26 13.64
C THR A 56 18.16 -8.69 14.20
N GLN A 57 18.10 -8.54 15.52
CA GLN A 57 16.97 -7.87 16.16
C GLN A 57 17.18 -6.36 16.08
N MET A 58 16.17 -5.62 15.62
CA MET A 58 16.19 -4.17 15.44
C MET A 58 15.06 -3.56 16.23
N THR A 59 15.36 -2.61 17.12
CA THR A 59 14.37 -1.87 17.88
C THR A 59 14.19 -0.50 17.25
N PHE A 60 12.96 -0.18 16.88
CA PHE A 60 12.58 1.10 16.30
C PHE A 60 11.69 1.90 17.26
N ARG A 61 11.69 3.23 17.13
CA ARG A 61 10.76 4.13 17.82
C ARG A 61 10.11 5.12 16.88
N ARG A 62 8.91 5.57 17.22
CA ARG A 62 8.22 6.69 16.53
C ARG A 62 7.52 7.56 17.56
N THR A 63 7.38 8.86 17.28
CA THR A 63 6.59 9.74 18.16
C THR A 63 5.12 9.36 18.09
N LYS A 64 4.44 9.25 19.24
CA LYS A 64 2.99 9.07 19.24
C LYS A 64 2.37 10.28 18.55
N PRO A 65 1.58 10.11 17.48
CA PRO A 65 0.83 11.22 16.94
C PRO A 65 -0.03 11.75 18.07
N LYS A 66 0.10 13.05 18.38
CA LYS A 66 -0.80 13.72 19.33
C LYS A 66 -2.19 13.58 18.75
N THR A 67 -3.01 12.71 19.33
CA THR A 67 -4.34 12.40 18.83
C THR A 67 -5.16 13.68 18.70
N LEU A 68 -6.02 13.75 17.66
CA LEU A 68 -6.95 14.87 17.41
C LEU A 68 -7.73 15.30 18.66
N GLY A 69 -8.00 14.38 19.59
CA GLY A 69 -8.59 14.68 20.90
C GLY A 69 -7.80 15.69 21.74
N THR A 70 -6.47 15.73 21.61
CA THR A 70 -5.60 16.69 22.29
C THR A 70 -5.74 18.10 21.69
N TYR A 71 -5.85 18.20 20.36
CA TYR A 71 -6.08 19.46 19.66
C TYR A 71 -7.51 19.98 19.87
N LEU A 72 -8.52 19.10 19.88
CA LEU A 72 -9.90 19.44 20.20
C LEU A 72 -10.05 19.86 21.67
N ALA A 73 -9.34 19.23 22.61
CA ALA A 73 -9.34 19.64 24.01
C ALA A 73 -8.69 21.03 24.23
N GLN A 74 -7.59 21.31 23.52
CA GLN A 74 -6.96 22.65 23.54
C GLN A 74 -7.82 23.71 22.86
N GLY A 75 -8.48 23.39 21.74
CA GLY A 75 -9.42 24.29 21.06
C GLY A 75 -10.67 24.57 21.91
N TYR A 76 -11.23 23.54 22.56
CA TYR A 76 -12.42 23.66 23.41
C TYR A 76 -12.15 24.49 24.66
N THR A 77 -11.00 24.32 25.31
CA THR A 77 -10.63 25.11 26.49
C THR A 77 -10.39 26.59 26.15
N ALA A 78 -9.75 26.89 25.03
CA ALA A 78 -9.61 28.25 24.52
C ALA A 78 -10.98 28.86 24.12
N PHE A 79 -11.87 28.06 23.52
CA PHE A 79 -13.20 28.51 23.13
C PHE A 79 -14.09 28.82 24.34
N ARG A 80 -14.04 28.01 25.41
CA ARG A 80 -14.87 28.16 26.60
C ARG A 80 -14.47 29.38 27.48
N GLY A 81 -13.25 29.89 27.31
CA GLY A 81 -12.77 31.13 27.93
C GLY A 81 -13.20 32.42 27.21
N LEU A 82 -13.73 32.33 25.99
CA LEU A 82 -14.22 33.51 25.25
C LEU A 82 -15.54 34.01 25.83
N ARG A 83 -15.75 35.33 25.81
CA ARG A 83 -17.02 35.94 26.21
C ARG A 83 -18.16 35.40 25.31
N PRO A 84 -19.39 35.21 25.84
CA PRO A 84 -20.48 34.54 25.13
C PRO A 84 -20.91 35.21 23.81
N LYS A 85 -20.70 36.52 23.65
CA LYS A 85 -20.93 37.22 22.37
C LYS A 85 -19.87 36.88 21.31
N THR A 86 -18.62 36.69 21.74
CA THR A 86 -17.48 36.37 20.85
C THR A 86 -17.51 34.91 20.41
N GLN A 87 -17.97 33.99 21.27
CA GLN A 87 -18.20 32.59 20.91
C GLN A 87 -19.19 32.42 19.75
N ARG A 88 -20.28 33.21 19.75
CA ARG A 88 -21.28 33.18 18.65
C ARG A 88 -20.71 33.69 17.32
N VAL A 89 -19.86 34.72 17.37
CA VAL A 89 -19.21 35.28 16.17
C VAL A 89 -18.19 34.30 15.59
N VAL A 90 -17.39 33.64 16.44
CA VAL A 90 -16.40 32.64 15.99
C VAL A 90 -17.08 31.39 15.45
N ALA A 91 -18.15 30.91 16.10
CA ALA A 91 -18.93 29.76 15.59
C ALA A 91 -19.61 30.08 14.24
N ALA A 92 -20.15 31.29 14.09
CA ALA A 92 -20.74 31.73 12.82
C ALA A 92 -19.69 31.92 11.71
N ALA A 93 -18.48 32.36 12.05
CA ALA A 93 -17.38 32.53 11.08
C ALA A 93 -16.82 31.19 10.60
N VAL A 94 -16.66 30.20 11.48
CA VAL A 94 -16.18 28.84 11.10
C VAL A 94 -17.26 28.09 10.31
N GLY A 95 -18.53 28.18 10.73
CA GLY A 95 -19.65 27.62 9.97
C GLY A 95 -19.83 28.29 8.61
N GLY A 96 -19.63 29.61 8.50
CA GLY A 96 -19.67 30.33 7.23
C GLY A 96 -18.50 30.02 6.30
N LEU A 97 -17.29 29.79 6.82
CA LEU A 97 -16.12 29.45 6.02
C LEU A 97 -16.22 28.03 5.43
N LEU A 98 -16.75 27.08 6.20
CA LEU A 98 -17.05 25.72 5.69
C LEU A 98 -18.14 25.76 4.59
N LEU A 99 -19.15 26.62 4.74
CA LEU A 99 -20.19 26.79 3.72
C LEU A 99 -19.63 27.35 2.40
N VAL A 100 -18.71 28.32 2.46
CA VAL A 100 -18.08 28.95 1.28
C VAL A 100 -17.12 27.99 0.57
N LEU A 101 -16.42 27.11 1.29
CA LEU A 101 -15.55 26.09 0.67
C LEU A 101 -16.36 24.99 -0.03
N VAL A 102 -17.58 24.70 0.41
CA VAL A 102 -18.48 23.73 -0.24
C VAL A 102 -19.23 24.34 -1.44
N THR A 103 -19.46 25.66 -1.48
CA THR A 103 -20.21 26.32 -2.58
C THR A 103 -19.34 27.08 -3.60
N GLY A 104 -18.06 27.36 -3.32
CA GLY A 104 -17.20 28.21 -4.15
C GLY A 104 -16.26 27.51 -5.14
N GLY A 105 -16.44 26.21 -5.41
CA GLY A 105 -15.49 25.38 -6.15
C GLY A 105 -15.65 25.29 -7.68
N ILE A 106 -16.56 26.03 -8.32
CA ILE A 106 -16.75 25.97 -9.78
C ILE A 106 -17.07 27.36 -10.35
N VAL A 107 -16.05 28.18 -10.67
CA VAL A 107 -16.10 29.09 -11.83
C VAL A 107 -14.67 29.43 -12.29
N ALA A 108 -14.35 29.02 -13.52
CA ALA A 108 -13.57 29.75 -14.54
C ALA A 108 -12.51 28.89 -15.25
N ALA A 109 -12.87 28.31 -16.40
CA ALA A 109 -12.24 28.67 -17.69
C ALA A 109 -12.86 27.85 -18.83
N THR A 110 -13.82 28.45 -19.54
CA THR A 110 -14.18 28.03 -20.90
C THR A 110 -14.24 29.25 -21.81
N LEU A 111 -13.58 29.09 -22.97
CA LEU A 111 -13.71 29.77 -24.26
C LEU A 111 -13.09 31.17 -24.46
N GLY A 112 -12.29 31.27 -25.53
CA GLY A 112 -12.00 32.53 -26.20
C GLY A 112 -10.81 32.51 -27.17
N ASP A 113 -11.05 31.97 -28.36
CA ASP A 113 -10.23 31.92 -29.59
C ASP A 113 -9.70 33.30 -30.08
N ASP A 114 -8.48 33.31 -30.62
CA ASP A 114 -8.13 33.59 -32.04
C ASP A 114 -6.99 34.61 -32.36
N ASP A 115 -6.21 34.18 -33.35
CA ASP A 115 -5.41 34.88 -34.39
C ASP A 115 -3.97 35.42 -34.19
N SER A 116 -3.06 34.69 -34.86
CA SER A 116 -1.93 35.05 -35.76
C SER A 116 -0.69 35.84 -35.31
N ALA A 117 0.48 35.19 -35.48
CA ALA A 117 1.55 35.69 -36.38
C ALA A 117 2.56 34.59 -36.78
N ASP A 118 2.47 34.19 -38.04
CA ASP A 118 3.49 33.80 -39.03
C ASP A 118 5.00 33.80 -38.63
N THR A 119 5.73 32.71 -38.91
CA THR A 119 6.93 32.72 -39.79
C THR A 119 7.53 31.32 -40.07
N ALA A 120 7.40 30.92 -41.34
CA ALA A 120 8.27 30.13 -42.22
C ALA A 120 9.48 29.30 -41.68
N SER A 121 9.57 28.02 -42.09
CA SER A 121 10.50 27.53 -43.15
C SER A 121 10.41 26.00 -43.37
N THR A 122 10.20 25.61 -44.63
CA THR A 122 10.29 24.27 -45.26
C THR A 122 11.73 24.05 -45.81
N PRO A 123 12.13 22.95 -46.53
CA PRO A 123 11.54 21.60 -46.72
C PRO A 123 12.55 20.40 -46.78
N THR A 124 11.98 19.19 -47.01
CA THR A 124 12.48 18.09 -47.90
C THR A 124 13.35 16.95 -47.33
N ALA A 125 12.79 15.72 -47.36
CA ALA A 125 13.29 14.59 -48.18
C ALA A 125 12.25 13.42 -48.32
N THR A 126 11.50 13.46 -49.43
CA THR A 126 11.03 12.37 -50.34
C THR A 126 11.93 11.10 -50.36
N ALA A 127 11.56 9.83 -50.62
CA ALA A 127 10.41 9.01 -51.06
C ALA A 127 10.76 7.52 -50.69
N ALA A 128 9.94 6.47 -50.79
CA ALA A 128 8.97 6.08 -51.81
C ALA A 128 8.04 4.94 -51.33
N ALA A 129 6.81 4.96 -51.83
CA ALA A 129 5.87 3.82 -51.89
C ALA A 129 6.05 3.05 -53.23
N PRO A 130 5.35 1.91 -53.41
CA PRO A 130 4.11 2.00 -54.18
C PRO A 130 2.93 1.11 -53.68
N THR A 131 1.77 1.75 -53.61
CA THR A 131 0.42 1.44 -54.15
C THR A 131 -0.04 0.02 -54.51
N GLN A 132 -1.21 -0.37 -53.97
CA GLN A 132 -2.47 -0.70 -54.70
C GLN A 132 -3.63 -0.91 -53.67
N GLU A 133 -4.68 -0.07 -53.65
CA GLU A 133 -5.93 -0.08 -54.46
C GLU A 133 -7.03 -0.97 -53.82
N SER A 134 -7.94 -0.38 -53.01
CA SER A 134 -9.28 0.15 -53.34
C SER A 134 -10.40 -0.91 -53.46
N ALA A 135 -11.33 -0.90 -52.50
CA ALA A 135 -12.78 -0.82 -52.72
C ALA A 135 -13.56 -0.92 -51.38
N ALA A 136 -14.34 0.12 -51.07
CA ALA A 136 -15.48 0.10 -50.14
C ALA A 136 -16.79 0.19 -50.99
N PRO A 137 -18.02 0.32 -50.46
CA PRO A 137 -18.52 0.15 -49.08
C PRO A 137 -19.81 -0.74 -49.03
N SER A 138 -20.38 -0.95 -47.85
CA SER A 138 -21.84 -1.15 -47.72
C SER A 138 -22.36 -0.49 -46.46
N THR A 139 -23.33 0.38 -46.70
CA THR A 139 -24.19 1.16 -45.81
C THR A 139 -25.20 0.28 -45.09
N VAL A 140 -25.45 0.53 -43.81
CA VAL A 140 -26.78 0.34 -43.19
C VAL A 140 -27.07 1.56 -42.29
N THR A 141 -28.22 2.18 -42.56
CA THR A 141 -28.77 3.37 -41.90
C THR A 141 -29.91 2.94 -40.96
N LEU A 142 -29.82 3.43 -39.71
CA LEU A 142 -30.82 3.86 -38.71
C LEU A 142 -32.29 3.38 -38.75
N GLU A 143 -32.77 2.90 -37.59
CA GLU A 143 -34.10 3.18 -36.99
C GLU A 143 -34.02 2.76 -35.49
N ALA A 144 -33.87 3.67 -34.52
CA ALA A 144 -34.91 4.47 -33.84
C ALA A 144 -35.94 3.65 -33.03
N ALA A 145 -35.76 3.65 -31.70
CA ALA A 145 -36.84 3.50 -30.71
C ALA A 145 -36.43 4.29 -29.46
N GLU A 146 -36.87 5.55 -29.40
CA GLU A 146 -37.01 6.35 -28.18
C GLU A 146 -38.35 6.01 -27.53
N GLU A 147 -38.36 5.70 -26.22
CA GLU A 147 -39.36 6.17 -25.25
C GLU A 147 -38.84 5.78 -23.84
N SER A 148 -38.20 6.71 -23.12
CA SER A 148 -38.82 7.65 -22.18
C SER A 148 -39.37 6.99 -20.91
N ALA A 149 -38.62 7.13 -19.82
CA ALA A 149 -39.15 7.30 -18.47
C ALA A 149 -38.06 7.98 -17.63
N GLU A 150 -38.06 9.31 -17.67
CA GLU A 150 -37.57 10.14 -16.57
C GLU A 150 -38.38 9.79 -15.31
N ASP A 151 -37.70 9.42 -14.22
CA ASP A 151 -38.20 9.66 -12.87
C ASP A 151 -37.06 10.15 -11.98
N THR A 152 -37.05 11.48 -11.84
CA THR A 152 -36.92 12.20 -10.57
C THR A 152 -35.81 11.77 -9.62
N ALA A 153 -34.73 12.55 -9.67
CA ALA A 153 -34.18 13.29 -8.54
C ALA A 153 -34.48 12.70 -7.14
N ALA A 154 -33.65 11.76 -6.73
CA ALA A 154 -33.22 11.65 -5.35
C ALA A 154 -31.69 11.82 -5.35
N GLU A 155 -31.29 13.07 -5.51
CA GLU A 155 -29.97 13.58 -5.12
C GLU A 155 -29.94 13.53 -3.58
N GLU A 156 -29.92 12.31 -3.03
CA GLU A 156 -29.39 12.10 -1.70
C GLU A 156 -27.92 12.45 -1.80
N GLU A 157 -27.56 13.54 -1.14
CA GLU A 157 -26.24 13.85 -0.62
C GLU A 157 -25.67 12.59 0.03
N ARG A 158 -25.09 11.70 -0.79
CA ARG A 158 -24.16 10.67 -0.33
C ARG A 158 -22.99 11.46 0.22
N ALA A 159 -23.03 11.67 1.52
CA ALA A 159 -21.82 11.84 2.31
C ALA A 159 -20.83 10.82 1.74
N VAL A 160 -19.76 11.32 1.12
CA VAL A 160 -18.59 10.51 0.80
C VAL A 160 -18.10 10.04 2.15
N ALA A 161 -18.53 8.86 2.56
CA ALA A 161 -18.00 8.20 3.73
C ALA A 161 -16.49 8.12 3.49
N GLU A 162 -15.72 8.76 4.37
CA GLU A 162 -14.27 8.55 4.37
C GLU A 162 -14.05 7.03 4.36
N PRO A 163 -13.14 6.51 3.51
CA PRO A 163 -12.93 5.07 3.43
C PRO A 163 -12.58 4.56 4.82
N GLU A 164 -13.38 3.60 5.32
CA GLU A 164 -13.12 2.97 6.60
C GLU A 164 -11.68 2.42 6.58
N PRO A 165 -10.88 2.64 7.64
CA PRO A 165 -9.49 2.24 7.65
C PRO A 165 -9.37 0.71 7.51
N TYR A 166 -8.56 0.27 6.55
CA TYR A 166 -8.27 -1.15 6.36
C TYR A 166 -7.76 -1.78 7.66
N THR A 167 -8.37 -2.88 8.06
CA THR A 167 -7.99 -3.65 9.26
C THR A 167 -7.80 -5.11 8.87
N TYR A 168 -6.59 -5.61 9.01
CA TYR A 168 -6.27 -7.01 8.79
C TYR A 168 -6.96 -7.90 9.84
N ALA A 169 -7.64 -8.95 9.37
CA ALA A 169 -8.38 -9.91 10.20
C ALA A 169 -7.92 -11.36 9.98
N GLY A 170 -6.80 -11.57 9.29
CA GLY A 170 -6.28 -12.90 8.99
C GLY A 170 -5.34 -13.45 10.07
N PRO A 171 -4.71 -14.61 9.81
CA PRO A 171 -3.75 -15.22 10.73
C PRO A 171 -2.47 -14.38 10.89
N ASP A 172 -1.79 -14.54 12.02
CA ASP A 172 -0.48 -13.92 12.23
C ASP A 172 0.55 -14.43 11.21
N TYR A 173 1.25 -13.51 10.56
CA TYR A 173 2.34 -13.81 9.64
C TYR A 173 3.54 -12.87 9.82
N GLU A 174 4.68 -13.26 9.24
CA GLU A 174 5.91 -12.48 9.24
C GLU A 174 6.48 -12.43 7.81
N THR A 175 6.66 -11.23 7.23
CA THR A 175 7.46 -11.08 6.00
C THR A 175 8.94 -11.22 6.36
N VAL A 176 9.54 -12.34 5.97
CA VAL A 176 10.91 -12.70 6.38
C VAL A 176 11.98 -12.27 5.39
N ALA A 177 11.62 -12.11 4.12
CA ALA A 177 12.49 -11.58 3.08
C ALA A 177 11.66 -10.89 2.00
N VAL A 178 12.27 -9.91 1.33
CA VAL A 178 11.75 -9.29 0.12
C VAL A 178 12.89 -9.29 -0.89
N ASP A 179 12.67 -9.95 -2.02
CA ASP A 179 13.56 -9.88 -3.16
C ASP A 179 13.02 -8.79 -4.10
N GLU A 180 13.80 -7.75 -4.36
CA GLU A 180 13.38 -6.62 -5.19
C GLU A 180 13.63 -6.91 -6.68
N ASP A 181 12.76 -6.39 -7.56
CA ASP A 181 12.94 -6.43 -9.01
C ASP A 181 13.20 -7.84 -9.59
N VAL A 182 12.51 -8.87 -9.09
CA VAL A 182 12.81 -10.27 -9.46
C VAL A 182 12.00 -10.73 -10.66
N ILE A 183 10.69 -10.50 -10.65
CA ILE A 183 9.84 -10.95 -11.75
C ILE A 183 9.85 -9.86 -12.81
N LEU A 184 10.31 -10.23 -14.01
CA LEU A 184 10.53 -9.33 -15.15
C LEU A 184 11.45 -8.11 -14.86
N GLY A 185 12.14 -8.09 -13.71
CA GLY A 185 12.91 -6.93 -13.29
C GLY A 185 12.07 -5.80 -12.70
N GLU A 186 10.80 -6.06 -12.38
CA GLU A 186 9.83 -5.00 -12.05
C GLU A 186 9.02 -5.28 -10.78
N LEU A 187 8.79 -6.55 -10.43
CA LEU A 187 8.00 -6.89 -9.24
C LEU A 187 8.87 -7.38 -8.10
N ASP A 188 8.51 -6.91 -6.91
CA ASP A 188 9.02 -7.41 -5.65
C ASP A 188 8.39 -8.77 -5.29
N GLN A 189 9.21 -9.69 -4.79
CA GLN A 189 8.78 -10.98 -4.25
C GLN A 189 8.89 -10.99 -2.73
N HIS A 190 7.75 -11.11 -2.07
CA HIS A 190 7.63 -11.20 -0.63
C HIS A 190 7.61 -12.66 -0.18
N TRP A 191 8.53 -13.02 0.72
CA TRP A 191 8.53 -14.30 1.39
C TRP A 191 7.84 -14.17 2.75
N VAL A 192 6.69 -14.82 2.88
CA VAL A 192 5.83 -14.72 4.06
C VAL A 192 5.84 -16.04 4.84
N LEU A 193 6.15 -15.95 6.13
CA LEU A 193 6.13 -17.06 7.07
C LEU A 193 4.84 -17.07 7.88
N VAL A 194 4.15 -18.21 7.90
CA VAL A 194 2.94 -18.46 8.70
C VAL A 194 3.16 -19.70 9.56
N ARG A 195 3.17 -19.55 10.89
CA ARG A 195 3.58 -20.65 11.79
C ARG A 195 2.47 -21.59 12.23
N SER A 196 1.21 -21.17 12.12
CA SER A 196 0.08 -21.86 12.74
C SER A 196 -1.09 -22.09 11.78
N LEU A 197 -0.81 -22.16 10.48
CA LEU A 197 -1.82 -22.38 9.46
C LEU A 197 -1.92 -23.88 9.16
N ASP A 198 -3.13 -24.43 9.29
CA ASP A 198 -3.43 -25.82 8.96
C ASP A 198 -3.88 -25.89 7.50
N ALA A 199 -3.09 -26.55 6.66
CA ALA A 199 -3.37 -26.70 5.24
C ALA A 199 -4.59 -27.59 4.93
N SER A 200 -5.07 -28.33 5.93
CA SER A 200 -6.26 -29.18 5.83
C SER A 200 -7.55 -28.51 6.32
N ALA A 201 -7.46 -27.27 6.84
CA ALA A 201 -8.63 -26.52 7.27
C ALA A 201 -9.50 -26.10 6.08
N GLU A 202 -10.83 -26.13 6.23
CA GLU A 202 -11.77 -25.77 5.16
C GLU A 202 -11.63 -24.32 4.69
N ASP A 203 -11.09 -23.42 5.54
CA ASP A 203 -10.88 -22.01 5.26
C ASP A 203 -9.41 -21.66 4.96
N PHE A 204 -8.55 -22.67 4.73
CA PHE A 204 -7.13 -22.50 4.47
C PHE A 204 -6.82 -21.49 3.34
N GLU A 205 -7.45 -21.68 2.17
CA GLU A 205 -7.22 -20.83 1.00
C GLU A 205 -7.65 -19.38 1.27
N ASP A 206 -8.77 -19.20 1.99
CA ASP A 206 -9.25 -17.88 2.39
C ASP A 206 -8.27 -17.19 3.35
N GLN A 207 -7.70 -17.92 4.30
CA GLN A 207 -6.68 -17.40 5.21
C GLN A 207 -5.40 -16.99 4.47
N VAL A 208 -4.96 -17.77 3.47
CA VAL A 208 -3.83 -17.41 2.60
C VAL A 208 -4.13 -16.16 1.77
N LYS A 209 -5.33 -16.06 1.19
CA LYS A 209 -5.76 -14.87 0.44
C LYS A 209 -5.80 -13.62 1.31
N LEU A 210 -6.22 -13.73 2.58
CA LEU A 210 -6.16 -12.61 3.52
C LEU A 210 -4.73 -12.12 3.73
N ILE A 211 -3.76 -13.03 3.90
CA ILE A 211 -2.34 -12.67 4.01
C ILE A 211 -1.86 -11.94 2.75
N ILE A 212 -2.14 -12.48 1.56
CA ILE A 212 -1.71 -11.88 0.29
C ILE A 212 -2.33 -10.48 0.13
N ALA A 213 -3.62 -10.33 0.47
CA ALA A 213 -4.31 -9.05 0.42
C ALA A 213 -3.69 -8.03 1.39
N ASP A 214 -3.31 -8.44 2.61
CA ASP A 214 -2.64 -7.56 3.58
C ASP A 214 -1.28 -7.08 3.05
N VAL A 215 -0.47 -7.99 2.48
CA VAL A 215 0.80 -7.61 1.83
C VAL A 215 0.55 -6.63 0.68
N ALA A 216 -0.44 -6.89 -0.17
CA ALA A 216 -0.80 -5.98 -1.26
C ALA A 216 -1.25 -4.60 -0.76
N HIS A 217 -1.99 -4.55 0.36
CA HIS A 217 -2.36 -3.30 1.02
C HIS A 217 -1.16 -2.57 1.62
N GLU A 218 -0.20 -3.29 2.23
CA GLU A 218 1.04 -2.70 2.75
C GLU A 218 1.88 -2.04 1.64
N GLU A 219 1.96 -2.70 0.47
CA GLU A 219 2.71 -2.20 -0.68
C GLU A 219 1.90 -1.20 -1.52
N GLY A 220 0.58 -1.16 -1.34
CA GLY A 220 -0.33 -0.28 -2.08
C GLY A 220 -0.56 -0.70 -3.53
N THR A 221 -0.24 -1.94 -3.88
CA THR A 221 -0.43 -2.51 -5.22
C THR A 221 -0.67 -4.01 -5.15
N ALA A 222 -1.43 -4.53 -6.13
CA ALA A 222 -1.60 -5.96 -6.34
C ALA A 222 -0.51 -6.56 -7.24
N GLU A 223 0.33 -5.72 -7.86
CA GLU A 223 1.41 -6.08 -8.77
C GLU A 223 2.67 -6.49 -8.00
N ILE A 224 2.53 -7.57 -7.24
CA ILE A 224 3.59 -8.14 -6.39
C ILE A 224 3.61 -9.65 -6.57
N SER A 225 4.68 -10.27 -6.08
CA SER A 225 4.76 -11.71 -5.90
C SER A 225 4.78 -12.04 -4.41
N VAL A 226 4.04 -13.06 -4.00
CA VAL A 226 3.99 -13.49 -2.59
C VAL A 226 4.15 -15.00 -2.51
N SER A 227 5.17 -15.46 -1.79
CA SER A 227 5.41 -16.86 -1.48
C SER A 227 5.08 -17.13 -0.03
N VAL A 228 4.06 -17.95 0.23
CA VAL A 228 3.59 -18.27 1.58
C VAL A 228 4.12 -19.62 2.03
N VAL A 229 4.87 -19.63 3.14
CA VAL A 229 5.56 -20.82 3.65
C VAL A 229 5.37 -21.00 5.16
N THR A 230 5.55 -22.21 5.67
CA THR A 230 5.42 -22.52 7.11
C THR A 230 6.75 -22.69 7.84
N ASP A 231 7.86 -22.85 7.11
CA ASP A 231 9.19 -22.99 7.70
C ASP A 231 10.11 -21.84 7.22
N PRO A 232 10.77 -21.10 8.14
CA PRO A 232 11.64 -19.99 7.78
C PRO A 232 12.86 -20.40 6.94
N GLU A 233 13.32 -21.65 7.03
CA GLU A 233 14.45 -22.14 6.22
C GLU A 233 14.07 -22.26 4.73
N ILE A 234 12.79 -22.50 4.42
CA ILE A 234 12.31 -22.49 3.03
C ILE A 234 12.49 -21.09 2.43
N ALA A 235 11.98 -20.08 3.12
CA ALA A 235 12.12 -18.69 2.68
C ALA A 235 13.58 -18.24 2.63
N ALA A 236 14.38 -18.58 3.65
CA ALA A 236 15.80 -18.21 3.69
C ALA A 236 16.59 -18.83 2.54
N TYR A 237 16.30 -20.09 2.19
CA TYR A 237 16.94 -20.79 1.06
C TYR A 237 16.47 -20.28 -0.30
N ARG A 238 15.17 -20.04 -0.48
CA ARG A 238 14.58 -19.74 -1.78
C ARG A 238 14.62 -18.27 -2.17
N SER A 239 14.73 -17.37 -1.19
CA SER A 239 14.93 -15.96 -1.47
C SER A 239 16.21 -15.74 -2.26
N GLY A 240 16.12 -14.93 -3.31
CA GLY A 240 17.27 -14.52 -4.13
C GLY A 240 18.31 -13.76 -3.31
N VAL A 241 17.89 -13.04 -2.25
CA VAL A 241 18.79 -12.24 -1.42
C VAL A 241 19.48 -13.02 -0.30
N THR A 242 18.83 -14.03 0.28
CA THR A 242 19.41 -14.82 1.40
C THR A 242 19.89 -16.21 0.99
N GLY A 243 19.40 -16.76 -0.12
CA GLY A 243 19.61 -18.15 -0.51
C GLY A 243 21.08 -18.52 -0.66
N GLN A 244 21.87 -17.68 -1.32
CA GLN A 244 23.30 -17.94 -1.49
C GLN A 244 24.05 -17.98 -0.14
N GLY A 245 23.73 -17.05 0.78
CA GLY A 245 24.30 -17.03 2.12
C GLY A 245 23.91 -18.27 2.92
N PHE A 246 22.65 -18.67 2.80
CA PHE A 246 22.12 -19.88 3.44
C PHE A 246 22.84 -21.15 2.98
N VAL A 247 23.02 -21.33 1.65
CA VAL A 247 23.77 -22.49 1.12
C VAL A 247 25.25 -22.45 1.52
N ALA A 248 25.86 -21.27 1.54
CA ALA A 248 27.25 -21.13 1.98
C ALA A 248 27.44 -21.49 3.47
N GLU A 249 26.45 -21.18 4.32
CA GLU A 249 26.46 -21.47 5.76
C GLU A 249 26.18 -22.95 6.05
N HIS A 250 25.15 -23.53 5.43
CA HIS A 250 24.67 -24.87 5.76
C HIS A 250 25.22 -25.98 4.86
N GLY A 251 25.68 -25.63 3.67
CA GLY A 251 26.13 -26.56 2.64
C GLY A 251 24.98 -27.16 1.82
N GLN A 252 25.30 -27.58 0.61
CA GLN A 252 24.33 -28.15 -0.34
C GLN A 252 23.68 -29.45 0.18
N ASP A 253 24.44 -30.29 0.90
CA ASP A 253 23.91 -31.53 1.48
C ASP A 253 22.79 -31.26 2.49
N TYR A 254 22.90 -30.20 3.29
CA TYR A 254 21.85 -29.79 4.22
C TYR A 254 20.59 -29.35 3.47
N VAL A 255 20.76 -28.55 2.42
CA VAL A 255 19.64 -28.12 1.57
C VAL A 255 18.90 -29.32 1.01
N ASP A 256 19.63 -30.28 0.44
CA ASP A 256 19.02 -31.43 -0.23
C ASP A 256 18.36 -32.41 0.75
N GLN A 257 18.93 -32.59 1.94
CA GLN A 257 18.44 -33.57 2.92
C GLN A 257 17.44 -33.00 3.93
N VAL A 258 17.48 -31.68 4.19
CA VAL A 258 16.69 -31.04 5.25
C VAL A 258 15.70 -30.03 4.67
N VAL A 259 16.16 -29.10 3.84
CA VAL A 259 15.29 -28.03 3.34
C VAL A 259 14.34 -28.53 2.26
N ARG A 260 14.82 -29.30 1.28
CA ARG A 260 14.00 -29.80 0.16
C ARG A 260 12.81 -30.65 0.63
N PRO A 261 12.93 -31.56 1.61
CA PRO A 261 11.75 -32.21 2.19
C PRO A 261 10.77 -31.25 2.87
N LYS A 262 11.27 -30.20 3.55
CA LYS A 262 10.42 -29.17 4.14
C LYS A 262 9.65 -28.39 3.07
N GLU A 263 10.26 -28.07 1.93
CA GLU A 263 9.57 -27.37 0.83
C GLU A 263 8.33 -28.14 0.36
N GLN A 264 8.41 -29.46 0.28
CA GLN A 264 7.28 -30.30 -0.16
C GLN A 264 6.09 -30.24 0.80
N ALA A 265 6.33 -30.02 2.09
CA ALA A 265 5.30 -30.02 3.13
C ALA A 265 4.94 -28.63 3.66
N GLY A 266 5.78 -27.62 3.40
CA GLY A 266 5.69 -26.30 4.02
C GLY A 266 5.58 -25.15 3.04
N TYR A 267 5.53 -25.41 1.74
CA TYR A 267 5.26 -24.38 0.74
C TYR A 267 3.77 -24.42 0.37
N LEU A 268 3.02 -23.40 0.78
CA LEU A 268 1.56 -23.38 0.75
C LEU A 268 1.00 -22.82 -0.55
N ALA A 269 1.46 -21.62 -0.93
CA ALA A 269 0.96 -20.94 -2.13
C ALA A 269 2.01 -19.99 -2.70
N TRP A 270 1.91 -19.74 -4.00
CA TRP A 270 2.63 -18.69 -4.68
C TRP A 270 1.66 -17.82 -5.48
N TYR A 271 1.58 -16.55 -5.13
CA TYR A 271 0.81 -15.55 -5.86
C TYR A 271 1.73 -14.72 -6.76
N THR A 272 1.27 -14.46 -7.98
CA THR A 272 1.86 -13.47 -8.90
C THR A 272 0.75 -12.57 -9.42
N GLY A 273 0.89 -11.27 -9.21
CA GLY A 273 -0.06 -10.28 -9.72
C GLY A 273 0.55 -9.38 -10.78
N GLY A 274 -0.22 -9.06 -11.81
CA GLY A 274 0.18 -8.12 -12.86
C GLY A 274 1.05 -8.71 -13.97
N VAL A 275 1.20 -10.03 -14.08
CA VAL A 275 2.01 -10.68 -15.13
C VAL A 275 1.14 -11.65 -15.92
N ASP A 276 1.02 -11.44 -17.23
CA ASP A 276 0.33 -12.37 -18.10
C ASP A 276 1.16 -13.66 -18.27
N PRO A 277 0.62 -14.85 -17.92
CA PRO A 277 1.39 -16.08 -17.93
C PRO A 277 1.75 -16.56 -19.35
N SER A 278 1.06 -16.07 -20.38
CA SER A 278 1.26 -16.46 -21.78
C SER A 278 2.29 -15.58 -22.49
N SER A 279 2.25 -14.26 -22.27
CA SER A 279 3.21 -13.34 -22.89
C SER A 279 4.44 -13.08 -22.03
N GLN A 280 4.35 -13.32 -20.71
CA GLN A 280 5.36 -12.90 -19.73
C GLN A 280 5.58 -11.38 -19.75
N GLU A 281 4.51 -10.62 -19.92
CA GLU A 281 4.51 -9.15 -19.90
C GLU A 281 3.60 -8.64 -18.78
N LEU A 282 3.82 -7.39 -18.37
CA LEU A 282 2.92 -6.73 -17.42
C LEU A 282 1.52 -6.59 -18.01
N SER A 283 0.50 -6.87 -17.20
CA SER A 283 -0.89 -6.83 -17.64
C SER A 283 -1.83 -6.54 -16.47
N GLU A 284 -2.83 -5.71 -16.71
CA GLU A 284 -3.89 -5.42 -15.73
C GLU A 284 -5.09 -6.37 -15.86
N SER A 285 -5.05 -7.32 -16.81
CA SER A 285 -6.15 -8.26 -17.03
C SER A 285 -6.34 -9.21 -15.84
N ASP A 286 -7.55 -9.69 -15.60
CA ASP A 286 -7.83 -10.63 -14.50
C ASP A 286 -6.99 -11.91 -14.58
N ALA A 287 -6.58 -12.33 -15.79
CA ALA A 287 -5.72 -13.49 -16.00
C ALA A 287 -4.25 -13.27 -15.60
N ALA A 288 -3.87 -12.02 -15.32
CA ALA A 288 -2.53 -11.66 -14.87
C ALA A 288 -2.35 -11.77 -13.34
N TYR A 289 -3.40 -12.20 -12.63
CA TYR A 289 -3.41 -12.34 -11.17
C TYR A 289 -3.77 -13.77 -10.82
N GLU A 290 -2.77 -14.54 -10.41
CA GLU A 290 -2.93 -15.96 -10.14
C GLU A 290 -2.36 -16.36 -8.79
N VAL A 291 -3.03 -17.31 -8.15
CA VAL A 291 -2.53 -18.06 -7.01
C VAL A 291 -2.32 -19.50 -7.44
N LEU A 292 -1.07 -19.96 -7.34
CA LEU A 292 -0.70 -21.36 -7.46
C LEU A 292 -0.71 -22.01 -6.09
N TRP A 293 -1.67 -22.90 -5.86
CA TRP A 293 -1.78 -23.75 -4.69
C TRP A 293 -0.83 -24.94 -4.83
N LEU A 294 0.11 -25.06 -3.89
CA LEU A 294 1.21 -26.02 -3.97
C LEU A 294 0.89 -27.31 -3.19
N PRO A 295 1.63 -28.42 -3.40
CA PRO A 295 1.26 -29.75 -2.91
C PRO A 295 1.12 -29.91 -1.39
N ALA A 296 1.62 -28.95 -0.60
CA ALA A 296 1.35 -28.92 0.83
C ALA A 296 -0.12 -28.58 1.15
N SER A 297 -0.84 -27.99 0.20
CA SER A 297 -2.29 -27.82 0.25
C SER A 297 -3.00 -29.10 -0.21
N ASP A 298 -4.14 -29.41 0.39
CA ASP A 298 -4.99 -30.52 -0.04
C ASP A 298 -5.69 -30.26 -1.40
N SER A 299 -5.55 -29.04 -1.94
CA SER A 299 -6.14 -28.55 -3.19
C SER A 299 -5.08 -27.98 -4.15
N PRO A 300 -4.10 -28.77 -4.63
CA PRO A 300 -3.14 -28.26 -5.59
C PRO A 300 -3.86 -27.82 -6.87
N GLY A 301 -3.56 -26.60 -7.33
CA GLY A 301 -4.33 -25.99 -8.40
C GLY A 301 -3.91 -24.57 -8.71
N LEU A 302 -4.48 -24.04 -9.78
CA LEU A 302 -4.32 -22.64 -10.18
C LEU A 302 -5.66 -21.93 -10.03
N GLU A 303 -5.64 -20.77 -9.41
CA GLU A 303 -6.80 -19.91 -9.28
C GLU A 303 -6.48 -18.51 -9.80
N ASN A 304 -7.34 -17.96 -10.68
CA ASN A 304 -7.26 -16.55 -11.05
C ASN A 304 -7.97 -15.72 -9.99
N TRP A 305 -7.21 -14.90 -9.27
CA TRP A 305 -7.71 -14.09 -8.18
C TRP A 305 -6.82 -12.87 -7.95
N LYS A 306 -7.45 -11.71 -7.79
CA LYS A 306 -6.81 -10.41 -7.52
C LYS A 306 -7.24 -9.88 -6.15
N PRO A 307 -6.30 -9.50 -5.26
CA PRO A 307 -6.64 -8.86 -3.99
C PRO A 307 -7.31 -7.50 -4.24
N SER A 308 -8.35 -7.19 -3.46
CA SER A 308 -8.98 -5.87 -3.50
C SER A 308 -8.21 -4.92 -2.61
N LEU A 309 -7.83 -3.75 -3.14
CA LEU A 309 -7.11 -2.71 -2.38
C LEU A 309 -8.04 -1.66 -1.75
N GLY A 310 -9.37 -1.80 -1.91
CA GLY A 310 -10.33 -0.76 -1.56
C GLY A 310 -10.19 0.49 -2.46
N ALA A 311 -11.14 1.42 -2.34
CA ALA A 311 -10.97 2.76 -2.91
C ALA A 311 -10.16 3.60 -1.92
N SER A 312 -8.89 3.86 -2.25
CA SER A 312 -8.02 4.80 -1.53
C SER A 312 -8.51 6.23 -1.65
#